data_AF-A0A7Y9SJF2-F1
#
_entry.id   AF-A0A7Y9SJF2-F1
#
_cell.length_a   1.000
_cell.length_b   1.000
_cell.length_c   1.000
_cell.angle_alpha   90.00
_cell.angle_beta   90.00
_cell.angle_gamma   90.00
#
_symmetry.space_group_name_H-M   'P 1'
#
loop_
_entity.id
_entity.type
_entity.pdbx_description
1 polymer ?
#
loop_
_entity_poly.entity_id
_entity_poly.type
_entity_poly.pdbx_seq_one_letter_code
_entity_poly.pdbx_strand_id
1 'polypeptide(L)'
;MKPSRDSWKSLNAEVLRFLTDLDPYGLTPGAHDGAPAYEYDTEAIPIASILRRDGMVAAEQVDAVWQKWFGEPLTAVVGRERVDKLTAAI
;
A
#
# COMPACT_ATOMS: atom_id res chain seq x y z
N MET A 1 7.95 23.11 -6.89
CA MET A 1 8.47 22.82 -5.53
C MET A 1 8.93 21.37 -5.52
N LYS A 2 10.20 21.06 -5.23
CA LYS A 2 10.63 19.65 -5.09
C LYS A 2 10.14 19.16 -3.72
N PRO A 3 9.35 18.07 -3.64
CA PRO A 3 8.99 17.50 -2.35
C PRO A 3 10.25 17.10 -1.57
N SER A 4 10.27 17.35 -0.26
CA SER A 4 11.42 16.99 0.58
C SER A 4 11.59 15.47 0.64
N ARG A 5 12.81 15.00 0.93
CA ARG A 5 13.08 13.57 1.16
C ARG A 5 12.23 13.01 2.31
N ASP A 6 11.84 13.88 3.23
CA ASP A 6 11.02 13.54 4.39
C ASP A 6 9.57 13.29 3.98
N SER A 7 9.00 14.09 3.08
CA SER A 7 7.63 13.86 2.59
C SER A 7 7.51 12.53 1.84
N TRP A 8 8.56 12.10 1.14
CA TRP A 8 8.59 10.78 0.48
C TRP A 8 8.59 9.64 1.50
N LYS A 9 9.44 9.72 2.52
CA LYS A 9 9.50 8.70 3.58
C LYS A 9 8.18 8.59 4.32
N SER A 10 7.53 9.73 4.59
CA SER A 10 6.22 9.77 5.23
C SER A 10 5.16 9.05 4.40
N LEU A 11 5.06 9.33 3.10
CA LEU A 11 4.09 8.67 2.22
C LEU A 11 4.33 7.16 2.11
N ASN A 12 5.59 6.73 1.97
CA ASN A 12 5.89 5.29 1.92
C ASN A 12 5.51 4.59 3.24
N ALA A 13 5.83 5.19 4.38
CA ALA A 13 5.50 4.63 5.68
C ALA A 13 3.99 4.56 5.91
N GLU A 14 3.23 5.54 5.43
CA GLU A 14 1.78 5.57 5.52
C GLU A 14 1.13 4.47 4.68
N VAL A 15 1.58 4.30 3.43
CA VAL A 15 1.11 3.22 2.55
C VAL A 15 1.52 1.85 3.10
N LEU A 16 2.75 1.68 3.59
CA LEU A 16 3.21 0.43 4.20
C LEU A 16 2.34 0.08 5.42
N ARG A 17 2.08 1.06 6.30
CA ARG A 17 1.20 0.86 7.45
C ARG A 17 -0.18 0.40 7.01
N PHE A 18 -0.73 1.00 5.96
CA PHE A 18 -2.01 0.58 5.39
C PHE A 18 -1.98 -0.89 4.96
N LEU A 19 -0.99 -1.31 4.17
CA LEU A 19 -0.91 -2.69 3.69
C LEU A 19 -0.70 -3.68 4.85
N THR A 20 0.10 -3.30 5.85
CA THR A 20 0.30 -4.08 7.07
C THR A 20 -0.97 -4.21 7.91
N ASP A 21 -1.75 -3.14 8.05
CA ASP A 21 -3.03 -3.16 8.79
C ASP A 21 -4.11 -3.98 8.06
N LEU A 22 -4.10 -3.92 6.71
CA LEU A 22 -5.01 -4.70 5.88
C LEU A 22 -4.68 -6.19 5.90
N ASP A 23 -3.39 -6.50 5.95
CA ASP A 23 -2.79 -7.85 5.95
C ASP A 23 -3.53 -8.85 5.04
N PRO A 24 -3.52 -8.65 3.71
CA PRO A 24 -4.38 -9.40 2.78
C PRO A 24 -4.22 -10.93 2.86
N TYR A 25 -3.06 -11.40 3.30
CA TYR A 25 -2.73 -12.82 3.41
C TYR A 25 -2.52 -13.32 4.85
N GLY A 26 -2.82 -12.49 5.86
CA GLY A 26 -2.71 -12.91 7.27
C GLY A 26 -1.27 -13.23 7.71
N LEU A 27 -0.29 -12.49 7.18
CA LEU A 27 1.14 -12.71 7.41
C LEU A 27 1.61 -12.13 8.76
N THR A 28 0.77 -11.34 9.43
CA THR A 28 1.05 -10.66 10.69
C THR A 28 2.40 -9.90 10.70
N PRO A 29 2.63 -8.95 9.77
CA PRO A 29 3.93 -8.28 9.65
C PRO A 29 4.37 -7.60 10.95
N GLY A 30 5.61 -7.87 11.39
CA GLY A 30 6.20 -7.30 12.60
C GLY A 30 5.84 -8.02 13.90
N ALA A 31 5.02 -9.06 13.87
CA ALA A 31 4.81 -9.95 15.01
C ALA A 31 6.05 -10.85 15.24
N HIS A 32 6.20 -11.39 16.46
CA HIS A 32 7.34 -12.24 16.84
C HIS A 32 7.54 -13.44 15.91
N ASP A 33 6.44 -14.09 15.51
CA ASP A 33 6.43 -15.25 14.59
C ASP A 33 5.84 -14.90 13.21
N GLY A 34 5.67 -13.60 12.92
CA GLY A 34 5.08 -13.12 11.68
C GLY A 34 6.11 -12.80 10.61
N ALA A 35 5.63 -12.32 9.46
CA ALA A 35 6.50 -11.78 8.42
C ALA A 35 7.27 -10.54 8.92
N PRO A 36 8.38 -10.15 8.27
CA PRO A 36 9.07 -8.91 8.58
C PRO A 36 8.14 -7.68 8.53
N ALA A 37 8.38 -6.66 9.36
CA ALA A 37 7.55 -5.46 9.41
C ALA A 37 7.49 -4.67 8.07
N TYR A 38 8.43 -4.93 7.17
CA TYR A 38 8.55 -4.33 5.85
C TYR A 38 8.00 -5.23 4.73
N GLU A 39 7.24 -6.28 5.05
CA GLU A 39 6.77 -7.30 4.08
C GLU A 39 6.17 -6.69 2.80
N TYR A 40 5.34 -5.66 2.95
CA TYR A 40 4.63 -5.01 1.85
C TYR A 40 5.34 -3.77 1.27
N ASP A 41 6.64 -3.54 1.58
CA ASP A 41 7.37 -2.37 1.07
C ASP A 41 7.43 -2.35 -0.47
N THR A 42 7.48 -3.54 -1.07
CA THR A 42 7.60 -3.72 -2.51
C THR A 42 6.39 -3.17 -3.27
N GLU A 43 5.21 -3.26 -2.67
CA GLU A 43 3.94 -2.71 -3.16
C GLU A 43 3.73 -1.26 -2.67
N ALA A 44 4.18 -0.94 -1.45
CA ALA A 44 4.02 0.38 -0.87
C ALA A 44 4.77 1.47 -1.65
N ILE A 45 6.00 1.19 -2.09
CA ILE A 45 6.83 2.14 -2.84
C ILE A 45 6.14 2.67 -4.12
N PRO A 46 5.66 1.81 -5.03
CA PRO A 46 4.98 2.28 -6.25
C PRO A 46 3.65 2.99 -5.96
N ILE A 47 2.87 2.55 -4.96
CA ILE A 47 1.62 3.24 -4.57
C ILE A 47 1.94 4.64 -4.03
N ALA A 48 2.94 4.78 -3.15
CA ALA A 48 3.39 6.07 -2.63
C ALA A 48 3.92 6.98 -3.75
N SER A 49 4.53 6.41 -4.79
CA SER A 49 4.96 7.14 -6.00
C SER A 49 3.79 7.75 -6.75
N ILE A 50 2.70 6.99 -6.92
CA ILE A 50 1.48 7.45 -7.57
C ILE A 50 0.83 8.57 -6.75
N LEU A 51 0.63 8.34 -5.44
CA LEU A 51 0.05 9.32 -4.52
C LEU A 51 0.84 10.62 -4.51
N ARG A 52 2.18 10.55 -4.49
CA ARG A 52 3.04 11.73 -4.56
C ARG A 52 2.91 12.49 -5.88
N ARG A 53 2.78 11.78 -7.00
CA ARG A 53 2.72 12.37 -8.34
C ARG A 53 1.37 13.02 -8.61
N ASP A 54 0.30 12.31 -8.27
CA ASP A 54 -1.07 12.64 -8.68
C ASP A 54 -1.87 13.32 -7.56
N GLY A 55 -1.37 13.29 -6.32
CA GLY A 55 -2.04 13.82 -5.13
C GLY A 55 -3.18 12.94 -4.61
N MET A 56 -3.46 11.84 -5.31
CA MET A 56 -4.45 10.81 -4.95
C MET A 56 -4.01 9.48 -5.56
N VAL A 57 -4.59 8.39 -5.06
CA VAL A 57 -4.45 7.06 -5.68
C VAL A 57 -5.82 6.40 -5.77
N ALA A 58 -6.19 5.91 -6.96
CA ALA A 58 -7.44 5.19 -7.18
C ALA A 58 -7.29 3.69 -6.90
N ALA A 59 -8.38 3.02 -6.55
CA ALA A 59 -8.37 1.57 -6.29
C ALA A 59 -7.82 0.77 -7.48
N GLU A 60 -8.12 1.19 -8.72
CA GLU A 60 -7.62 0.55 -9.93
C GLU A 60 -6.09 0.66 -10.07
N GLN A 61 -5.50 1.74 -9.55
CA GLN A 61 -4.05 1.92 -9.53
C GLN A 61 -3.40 1.05 -8.46
N VAL A 62 -4.04 0.90 -7.30
CA VAL A 62 -3.62 -0.05 -6.24
C VAL A 62 -3.68 -1.49 -6.77
N ASP A 63 -4.76 -1.86 -7.45
CA ASP A 63 -4.93 -3.17 -8.06
C ASP A 63 -3.87 -3.47 -9.11
N ALA A 64 -3.54 -2.51 -9.97
CA ALA A 64 -2.50 -2.68 -10.98
C ALA A 64 -1.11 -2.91 -10.36
N VAL A 65 -0.80 -2.25 -9.24
CA VAL A 65 0.43 -2.51 -8.48
C VAL A 65 0.39 -3.90 -7.87
N TRP A 66 -0.70 -4.25 -7.18
CA TRP A 66 -0.83 -5.53 -6.49
C TRP A 66 -0.72 -6.71 -7.47
N GLN A 67 -1.45 -6.62 -8.59
CA GLN A 67 -1.48 -7.64 -9.63
C GLN A 67 -0.10 -7.89 -10.24
N LYS A 68 0.78 -6.89 -10.29
CA LYS A 68 2.14 -7.07 -10.78
C LYS A 68 2.95 -8.06 -9.92
N TRP A 69 2.69 -8.09 -8.62
CA TRP A 69 3.45 -8.89 -7.65
C TRP A 69 2.76 -10.20 -7.29
N PHE A 70 1.44 -10.17 -7.11
CA PHE A 70 0.65 -11.31 -6.65
C PHE A 70 -0.17 -11.98 -7.76
N GLY A 71 -0.21 -11.41 -8.96
CA GLY A 71 -0.96 -11.98 -10.10
C GLY A 71 -2.48 -11.77 -10.03
N GLU A 72 -2.99 -11.13 -8.99
CA GLU A 72 -4.41 -10.82 -8.78
C GLU A 72 -4.60 -9.38 -8.28
N PRO A 73 -5.76 -8.73 -8.50
CA PRO A 73 -6.03 -7.40 -7.96
C PRO A 73 -6.30 -7.46 -6.45
N LEU A 74 -5.84 -6.46 -5.69
CA LEU A 74 -6.05 -6.40 -4.24
C LEU A 74 -7.55 -6.37 -3.89
N THR A 75 -8.36 -5.69 -4.69
CA THR A 75 -9.82 -5.66 -4.52
C THR A 75 -10.48 -7.02 -4.65
N ALA A 76 -9.88 -7.99 -5.37
CA ALA A 76 -10.37 -9.36 -5.37
C ALA A 76 -10.02 -10.12 -4.07
N VAL A 77 -8.91 -9.78 -3.43
CA VAL A 77 -8.46 -10.42 -2.18
C VAL A 77 -9.25 -9.91 -0.97
N VAL A 78 -9.39 -8.59 -0.83
CA VAL A 78 -9.95 -7.96 0.38
C VAL A 78 -11.30 -7.28 0.18
N GLY A 79 -11.77 -7.20 -1.06
CA GLY A 79 -13.00 -6.49 -1.43
C GLY A 79 -12.77 -5.00 -1.71
N ARG A 80 -13.51 -4.48 -2.71
CA ARG A 80 -13.44 -3.09 -3.16
C ARG A 80 -13.69 -2.06 -2.06
N GLU A 81 -14.66 -2.31 -1.19
CA GLU A 81 -15.00 -1.39 -0.09
C GLU A 81 -13.81 -1.10 0.84
N ARG A 82 -12.99 -2.11 1.13
CA ARG A 82 -11.82 -1.95 2.00
C ARG A 82 -10.77 -1.08 1.31
N VAL A 83 -10.49 -1.36 0.04
CA VAL A 83 -9.53 -0.57 -0.75
C VAL A 83 -10.00 0.88 -0.89
N ASP A 84 -11.28 1.13 -1.20
CA ASP A 84 -11.81 2.49 -1.35
C ASP A 84 -11.70 3.31 -0.07
N LYS A 85 -12.08 2.73 1.09
CA LYS A 85 -11.93 3.38 2.40
C LYS A 85 -10.48 3.79 2.66
N LEU A 86 -9.54 3.01 2.15
CA LEU A 86 -8.11 3.20 2.39
C LEU A 86 -7.53 4.24 1.43
N THR A 87 -7.91 4.22 0.15
CA THR A 87 -7.56 5.29 -0.79
C THR A 87 -8.14 6.66 -0.43
N ALA A 88 -9.25 6.69 0.33
CA ALA A 88 -9.84 7.94 0.82
C ALA A 88 -9.15 8.48 2.10
N ALA A 89 -8.30 7.67 2.75
CA ALA A 89 -7.66 7.99 4.02
C ALA A 89 -6.19 8.43 3.87
N ILE A 90 -5.61 8.33 2.66
CA ILE A 90 -4.21 8.63 2.33
C ILE A 90 -4.07 9.71 1.26
#